data_AF-A0A1H1JJ37-F1
#
_entry.id   AF-A0A1H1JJ37-F1
#
_cell.length_a   1.000
_cell.length_b   1.000
_cell.length_c   1.000
_cell.angle_alpha   90.00
_cell.angle_beta   90.00
_cell.angle_gamma   90.00
#
_symmetry.space_group_name_H-M   'P 1'
#
loop_
_entity.id
_entity.type
_entity.pdbx_description
1 polymer ?
#
loop_
_entity_poly.entity_id
_entity_poly.type
_entity_poly.pdbx_seq_one_letter_code
_entity_poly.pdbx_strand_id
1 'polypeptide(L)'
;MANKGNAGNETRSEVMLELLRLDKGSVVALVGHPIHVMMVHFPIAFVVATLGVDVIYWWTGDPFWIRAGLWAAGFAFWSGVAASVVGTAELLLVRGIRLKEASWSHAVAAMTLVALAGANWGVRLHYPDEILPHGLVLSALSSVMTGFAGWHGGKLVFDHGVGILVSPKE
;
A
#
# COMPACT_ATOMS: atom_id res chain seq x y z
N MET A 1 -8.22 -28.91 39.62
CA MET A 1 -9.40 -28.02 39.72
C MET A 1 -9.31 -26.98 38.64
N ALA A 2 -10.29 -26.94 37.74
CA ALA A 2 -10.34 -26.04 36.59
C ALA A 2 -10.69 -24.61 37.04
N ASN A 3 -9.88 -23.63 36.64
CA ASN A 3 -10.27 -22.21 36.72
C ASN A 3 -11.11 -21.88 35.49
N LYS A 4 -12.42 -22.13 35.58
CA LYS A 4 -13.41 -21.64 34.61
C LYS A 4 -13.65 -20.15 34.88
N GLY A 5 -12.71 -19.33 34.44
CA GLY A 5 -12.85 -17.87 34.43
C GLY A 5 -13.87 -17.45 33.37
N ASN A 6 -15.09 -17.15 33.83
CA ASN A 6 -16.05 -16.20 33.26
C ASN A 6 -15.98 -15.98 31.73
N ALA A 7 -16.66 -16.85 30.97
CA ALA A 7 -17.09 -16.54 29.60
C ALA A 7 -18.23 -15.51 29.68
N GLY A 8 -17.88 -14.28 30.06
CA GLY A 8 -18.79 -13.16 30.05
C GLY A 8 -19.25 -12.92 28.63
N ASN A 9 -20.56 -12.94 28.45
CA ASN A 9 -21.28 -12.39 27.31
C ASN A 9 -20.79 -10.95 27.07
N GLU A 10 -19.76 -10.77 26.23
CA GLU A 10 -19.46 -9.45 25.68
C GLU A 10 -20.60 -9.13 24.71
N THR A 11 -21.64 -8.50 25.24
CA THR A 11 -22.72 -7.91 24.45
C THR A 11 -22.06 -6.88 23.53
N ARG A 12 -21.66 -7.31 22.32
CA ARG A 12 -21.08 -6.41 21.33
C ARG A 12 -22.06 -5.27 21.13
N SER A 13 -21.60 -4.04 21.33
CA SER A 13 -22.39 -2.82 21.09
C SER A 13 -23.10 -2.90 19.74
N GLU A 14 -24.34 -2.40 19.64
CA GLU A 14 -25.11 -2.40 18.39
C GLU A 14 -24.32 -1.80 17.21
N VAL A 15 -23.50 -0.78 17.48
CA VAL A 15 -22.59 -0.16 16.51
C VAL A 15 -21.59 -1.18 15.94
N MET A 16 -21.04 -2.05 16.79
CA MET A 16 -20.11 -3.10 16.35
C MET A 16 -20.82 -4.15 15.50
N LEU A 17 -22.06 -4.49 15.82
CA LEU A 17 -22.88 -5.40 15.02
C LEU A 17 -23.24 -4.81 13.66
N GLU A 18 -23.53 -3.51 13.58
CA GLU A 18 -23.73 -2.81 12.30
C GLU A 18 -22.46 -2.83 11.45
N LEU A 19 -21.29 -2.51 12.03
CA LEU A 19 -20.00 -2.57 11.32
C LEU A 19 -19.66 -3.95 10.76
N LEU A 20 -20.06 -5.03 11.46
CA LEU A 20 -19.87 -6.40 10.99
C LEU A 20 -20.80 -6.78 9.83
N ARG A 21 -21.98 -6.14 9.74
CA ARG A 21 -22.97 -6.38 8.69
C ARG A 21 -22.71 -5.58 7.41
N LEU A 22 -21.89 -4.54 7.47
CA LEU A 22 -21.56 -3.73 6.29
C LEU A 22 -20.73 -4.53 5.28
N ASP A 23 -21.05 -4.33 4.01
CA ASP A 23 -20.29 -4.89 2.90
C ASP A 23 -18.84 -4.38 2.88
N LYS A 24 -17.91 -5.29 2.60
CA LYS A 24 -16.46 -5.08 2.52
C LYS A 24 -15.90 -5.59 1.19
N GLY A 25 -16.77 -5.98 0.26
CA GLY A 25 -16.41 -6.35 -1.10
C GLY A 25 -15.80 -5.17 -1.86
N SER A 26 -14.92 -5.48 -2.82
CA SER A 26 -14.41 -4.48 -3.75
C SER A 26 -15.48 -4.16 -4.78
N VAL A 27 -15.89 -2.89 -4.85
CA VAL A 27 -16.82 -2.38 -5.89
C VAL A 27 -16.11 -2.26 -7.25
N VAL A 28 -14.77 -2.16 -7.23
CA VAL A 28 -13.93 -2.09 -8.44
C VAL A 28 -13.24 -3.45 -8.61
N ALA A 29 -14.04 -4.52 -8.64
CA ALA A 29 -13.55 -5.88 -8.86
C ALA A 29 -13.67 -6.26 -10.35
N LEU A 30 -12.60 -6.84 -10.90
CA LEU A 30 -12.65 -7.51 -12.21
C LEU A 30 -12.78 -9.00 -11.95
N VAL A 31 -13.91 -9.61 -12.37
CA VAL A 31 -14.18 -11.05 -12.19
C VAL A 31 -13.98 -11.49 -10.71
N GLY A 32 -14.52 -10.70 -9.77
CA GLY A 32 -14.44 -10.99 -8.33
C GLY A 32 -13.07 -10.75 -7.68
N HIS A 33 -12.06 -10.27 -8.42
CA HIS A 33 -10.75 -9.97 -7.88
C HIS A 33 -10.62 -8.46 -7.60
N PRO A 34 -10.29 -8.05 -6.37
CA PRO A 34 -10.06 -6.64 -6.03
C PRO A 34 -8.91 -6.07 -6.86
N ILE A 35 -9.21 -5.14 -7.77
CA ILE A 35 -8.21 -4.62 -8.71
C ILE A 35 -7.09 -3.90 -7.94
N HIS A 36 -7.42 -3.18 -6.87
CA HIS A 36 -6.43 -2.49 -6.04
C HIS A 36 -5.35 -3.46 -5.53
N VAL A 37 -5.74 -4.62 -4.99
CA VAL A 37 -4.82 -5.63 -4.44
C VAL A 37 -3.90 -6.21 -5.52
N MET A 38 -4.39 -6.33 -6.76
CA MET A 38 -3.54 -6.74 -7.88
C MET A 38 -2.52 -5.65 -8.22
N MET A 39 -2.95 -4.39 -8.23
CA MET A 39 -2.13 -3.25 -8.67
C MET A 39 -0.99 -2.88 -7.73
N VAL A 40 -1.14 -3.08 -6.41
CA VAL A 40 -0.12 -2.66 -5.43
C VAL A 40 1.22 -3.38 -5.59
N HIS A 41 1.27 -4.54 -6.25
CA HIS A 41 2.52 -5.28 -6.47
C HIS A 41 3.54 -4.48 -7.28
N PHE A 42 3.09 -3.71 -8.27
CA PHE A 42 3.97 -2.92 -9.13
C PHE A 42 4.71 -1.81 -8.38
N PRO A 43 4.03 -0.86 -7.70
CA PRO A 43 4.75 0.19 -6.97
C PRO A 43 5.65 -0.38 -5.88
N ILE A 44 5.23 -1.46 -5.19
CA ILE A 44 6.07 -2.13 -4.19
C ILE A 44 7.37 -2.63 -4.82
N ALA A 45 7.27 -3.41 -5.90
CA ALA A 45 8.44 -3.99 -6.56
C ALA A 45 9.37 -2.89 -7.10
N PHE A 46 8.82 -1.85 -7.73
CA PHE A 46 9.63 -0.78 -8.30
C PHE A 46 10.29 0.10 -7.25
N VAL A 47 9.64 0.40 -6.11
CA VAL A 47 10.28 1.13 -5.01
C VAL A 47 11.49 0.37 -4.46
N VAL A 48 11.33 -0.93 -4.22
CA VAL A 48 12.44 -1.78 -3.74
C VAL A 48 13.54 -1.89 -4.78
N ALA A 49 13.18 -2.01 -6.06
CA ALA A 49 14.14 -2.01 -7.16
C ALA A 49 14.92 -0.68 -7.24
N THR A 50 14.25 0.47 -7.13
CA THR A 50 14.90 1.80 -7.11
C THR A 50 15.89 1.93 -5.96
N LEU A 51 15.54 1.45 -4.75
CA LEU A 51 16.48 1.41 -3.63
C LEU A 51 17.70 0.53 -3.94
N GLY A 52 17.48 -0.67 -4.49
CA GLY A 52 18.56 -1.57 -4.91
C GLY A 52 19.48 -0.92 -5.94
N VAL A 53 18.90 -0.25 -6.94
CA VAL A 53 19.65 0.51 -7.95
C VAL A 53 20.54 1.56 -7.32
N ASP A 54 20.03 2.36 -6.37
CA ASP A 54 20.82 3.42 -5.74
C ASP A 54 21.94 2.87 -4.88
N VAL A 55 21.71 1.76 -4.16
CA VAL A 55 22.74 1.08 -3.36
C VAL A 55 23.84 0.51 -4.26
N ILE A 56 23.47 -0.10 -5.39
CA ILE A 56 24.44 -0.61 -6.35
C ILE A 56 25.21 0.54 -6.99
N TYR A 57 24.53 1.63 -7.37
CA TYR A 57 25.18 2.82 -7.92
C TYR A 57 26.18 3.44 -6.94
N TRP A 58 25.81 3.54 -5.66
CA TRP A 58 26.72 4.00 -4.60
C TRP A 58 28.00 3.16 -4.55
N TRP A 59 27.90 1.85 -4.72
CA TRP A 59 29.05 0.95 -4.65
C TRP A 59 29.88 0.91 -5.93
N THR A 60 29.23 0.94 -7.09
CA THR A 60 29.89 0.69 -8.39
C THR A 60 30.29 1.97 -9.11
N GLY A 61 29.56 3.07 -8.89
CA GLY A 61 29.68 4.31 -9.68
C GLY A 61 29.31 4.16 -11.16
N ASP A 62 28.73 3.04 -11.58
CA ASP A 62 28.43 2.78 -12.99
C ASP A 62 27.22 3.62 -13.46
N PRO A 63 27.40 4.52 -14.46
CA PRO A 63 26.33 5.38 -14.97
C PRO A 63 25.10 4.64 -15.54
N PHE A 64 25.21 3.34 -15.84
CA PHE A 64 24.06 2.50 -16.18
C PHE A 64 22.93 2.64 -15.15
N TRP A 65 23.29 2.63 -13.86
CA TRP A 65 22.32 2.61 -12.76
C TRP A 65 21.54 3.91 -12.62
N ILE A 66 22.09 5.05 -13.07
CA ILE A 66 21.37 6.33 -13.10
C ILE A 66 20.10 6.20 -13.97
N ARG A 67 20.25 5.64 -15.17
CA ARG A 67 19.14 5.48 -16.12
C ARG A 67 18.18 4.39 -15.71
N ALA A 68 18.69 3.28 -15.17
CA ALA A 68 17.85 2.23 -14.60
C ALA A 68 16.98 2.78 -13.46
N GLY A 69 17.57 3.59 -12.57
CA GLY A 69 16.89 4.20 -11.43
C GLY A 69 15.83 5.20 -11.85
N LEU A 70 16.09 6.00 -12.89
CA LEU A 70 15.10 6.93 -13.47
C LEU A 70 13.82 6.20 -13.89
N TRP A 71 13.94 5.12 -14.66
CA TRP A 71 12.78 4.37 -15.14
C TRP A 71 12.11 3.57 -14.02
N ALA A 72 12.88 2.95 -13.13
CA ALA A 72 12.32 2.24 -11.97
C ALA A 72 11.50 3.19 -11.08
N ALA A 73 12.03 4.38 -10.75
CA ALA A 73 11.31 5.38 -9.96
C ALA A 73 10.06 5.91 -10.70
N GLY A 74 10.15 6.09 -12.02
CA GLY A 74 9.00 6.49 -12.84
C GLY A 74 7.88 5.45 -12.83
N PHE A 75 8.21 4.16 -12.98
CA PHE A 75 7.24 3.09 -12.87
C PHE A 75 6.67 2.95 -11.46
N ALA A 76 7.48 3.14 -10.41
CA ALA A 76 7.00 3.21 -9.03
C ALA A 76 5.93 4.30 -8.87
N PHE A 77 6.21 5.51 -9.35
CA PHE A 77 5.28 6.64 -9.26
C PHE A 77 3.98 6.37 -10.03
N TRP A 78 4.05 6.06 -11.33
CA TRP A 78 2.86 5.93 -12.16
C TRP A 78 2.00 4.73 -11.79
N SER A 79 2.60 3.58 -11.47
CA SER A 79 1.84 2.44 -10.96
C SER A 79 1.25 2.71 -9.57
N GLY A 80 1.95 3.47 -8.73
CA GLY A 80 1.45 3.96 -7.45
C GLY A 80 0.24 4.88 -7.61
N VAL A 81 0.28 5.84 -8.54
CA VAL A 81 -0.86 6.70 -8.89
C VAL A 81 -2.05 5.86 -9.34
N ALA A 82 -1.82 4.90 -10.25
CA ALA A 82 -2.88 4.04 -10.75
C ALA A 82 -3.53 3.21 -9.62
N ALA A 83 -2.72 2.60 -8.75
CA ALA A 83 -3.22 1.86 -7.58
C ALA A 83 -3.98 2.77 -6.60
N SER A 84 -3.52 4.01 -6.43
CA SER A 84 -4.12 5.01 -5.55
C SER A 84 -5.47 5.49 -6.02
N VAL A 85 -5.67 5.65 -7.33
CA VAL A 85 -6.98 5.96 -7.91
C VAL A 85 -7.98 4.87 -7.56
N VAL A 86 -7.63 3.61 -7.79
CA VAL A 86 -8.51 2.47 -7.47
C VAL A 86 -8.76 2.36 -5.96
N GLY A 87 -7.72 2.45 -5.13
CA GLY A 87 -7.86 2.33 -3.68
C GLY A 87 -8.65 3.48 -3.05
N THR A 88 -8.50 4.70 -3.58
CA THR A 88 -9.30 5.85 -3.14
C THR A 88 -10.75 5.68 -3.53
N ALA A 89 -11.03 5.17 -4.74
CA ALA A 89 -12.39 4.84 -5.15
C ALA A 89 -13.02 3.81 -4.20
N GLU A 90 -12.30 2.73 -3.85
CA GLU A 90 -12.78 1.73 -2.88
C GLU A 90 -13.06 2.34 -1.50
N LEU A 91 -12.15 3.18 -0.98
CA LEU A 91 -12.31 3.87 0.30
C LEU A 91 -13.55 4.80 0.32
N LEU A 92 -13.80 5.52 -0.77
CA LEU A 92 -14.89 6.50 -0.85
C LEU A 92 -16.23 5.88 -1.22
N LEU A 93 -16.25 4.78 -1.96
CA LEU A 93 -17.49 4.14 -2.41
C LEU A 93 -17.99 3.08 -1.44
N VAL A 94 -17.10 2.41 -0.70
CA VAL A 94 -17.47 1.30 0.19
C VAL A 94 -17.51 1.75 1.65
N ARG A 95 -18.71 1.93 2.21
CA ARG A 95 -18.91 2.39 3.59
C ARG A 95 -18.22 1.48 4.63
N GLY A 96 -18.25 0.16 4.44
CA GLY A 96 -17.61 -0.79 5.34
C GLY A 96 -16.08 -0.69 5.37
N ILE A 97 -15.45 -0.27 4.27
CA ILE A 97 -14.01 0.02 4.21
C ILE A 97 -13.73 1.37 4.89
N ARG A 98 -14.53 2.41 4.58
CA ARG A 98 -14.34 3.78 5.09
C ARG A 98 -14.41 3.92 6.61
N LEU A 99 -15.21 3.09 7.29
CA LEU A 99 -15.41 3.19 8.73
C LEU A 99 -14.28 2.55 9.56
N LYS A 100 -13.25 1.98 8.91
CA LYS A 100 -12.11 1.35 9.60
C LYS A 100 -10.94 2.31 9.70
N GLU A 101 -10.39 2.46 10.90
CA GLU A 101 -9.18 3.26 11.15
C GLU A 101 -8.01 2.80 10.26
N ALA A 102 -7.79 1.48 10.18
CA ALA A 102 -6.72 0.90 9.38
C ALA A 102 -6.79 1.30 7.89
N SER A 103 -8.00 1.57 7.36
CA SER A 103 -8.17 2.02 5.97
C SER A 103 -7.59 3.40 5.76
N TRP A 104 -7.81 4.31 6.70
CA TRP A 104 -7.27 5.67 6.64
C TRP A 104 -5.77 5.70 6.92
N SER A 105 -5.28 4.91 7.88
CA SER A 105 -3.84 4.76 8.11
C SER A 105 -3.12 4.23 6.88
N HIS A 106 -3.68 3.21 6.23
CA HIS A 106 -3.17 2.69 4.96
C HIS A 106 -3.19 3.75 3.85
N ALA A 107 -4.32 4.44 3.66
CA ALA A 107 -4.47 5.44 2.60
C ALA A 107 -3.48 6.62 2.75
N VAL A 108 -3.29 7.13 3.96
CA VAL A 108 -2.32 8.20 4.24
C VAL A 108 -0.90 7.70 3.94
N ALA A 109 -0.52 6.53 4.44
CA ALA A 109 0.81 5.96 4.17
C ALA A 109 1.05 5.73 2.67
N ALA A 110 0.03 5.25 1.95
CA ALA A 110 0.09 5.03 0.51
C ALA A 110 0.21 6.35 -0.27
N MET A 111 -0.51 7.41 0.11
CA MET A 111 -0.39 8.70 -0.58
C MET A 111 0.95 9.37 -0.30
N THR A 112 1.47 9.24 0.92
CA THR A 112 2.84 9.67 1.24
C THR A 112 3.85 8.91 0.40
N LEU A 113 3.69 7.59 0.23
CA LEU A 113 4.54 6.81 -0.67
C LEU A 113 4.51 7.33 -2.11
N VAL A 114 3.33 7.59 -2.67
CA VAL A 114 3.22 8.12 -4.05
C VAL A 114 3.87 9.49 -4.18
N ALA A 115 3.71 10.36 -3.18
CA ALA A 115 4.38 11.66 -3.16
C ALA A 115 5.91 11.52 -3.12
N LEU A 116 6.44 10.62 -2.29
CA LEU A 116 7.88 10.32 -2.21
C LEU A 116 8.41 9.73 -3.53
N ALA A 117 7.68 8.79 -4.13
CA ALA A 117 8.03 8.20 -5.42
C ALA A 117 8.04 9.27 -6.53
N GLY A 118 7.06 10.17 -6.55
CA GLY A 118 6.99 11.30 -7.47
C GLY A 118 8.15 12.28 -7.28
N ALA A 119 8.49 12.61 -6.03
CA ALA A 119 9.64 13.45 -5.71
C ALA A 119 10.96 12.78 -6.16
N ASN A 120 11.12 11.47 -5.92
CA ASN A 120 12.30 10.70 -6.33
C ASN A 120 12.45 10.71 -7.86
N TRP A 121 11.37 10.45 -8.58
CA TRP A 121 11.36 10.49 -10.03
C TRP A 121 11.66 11.91 -10.56
N GLY A 122 11.07 12.94 -9.95
CA GLY A 122 11.33 14.34 -10.28
C GLY A 122 12.79 14.75 -10.10
N VAL A 123 13.42 14.37 -8.98
CA VAL A 123 14.85 14.60 -8.75
C VAL A 123 15.69 13.97 -9.88
N ARG A 124 15.38 12.74 -10.28
CA ARG A 124 16.12 12.07 -11.36
C ARG A 124 15.91 12.68 -12.74
N LEU A 125 14.77 13.33 -12.99
CA LEU A 125 14.49 14.04 -14.25
C LEU A 125 15.25 15.37 -14.34
N HIS A 126 15.35 16.10 -13.23
CA HIS A 126 15.89 17.46 -13.22
C HIS A 126 17.36 17.53 -12.81
N TYR A 127 17.82 16.60 -11.98
CA TYR A 127 19.16 16.59 -11.38
C TYR A 127 19.79 15.18 -11.48
N PRO A 128 20.01 14.66 -12.71
CA PRO A 128 20.51 13.30 -12.91
C PRO A 128 21.92 13.07 -12.33
N ASP A 129 22.71 14.13 -12.18
CA ASP A 129 24.07 14.05 -11.63
C ASP A 129 24.10 14.13 -10.09
N GLU A 130 22.97 14.47 -9.45
CA GLU A 130 22.84 14.66 -7.99
C GLU A 130 21.96 13.59 -7.33
N ILE A 131 21.85 12.42 -7.95
CA ILE A 131 21.06 11.29 -7.42
C ILE A 131 21.57 10.84 -6.05
N LEU A 132 22.88 10.95 -5.79
CA LEU A 132 23.44 10.70 -4.47
C LEU A 132 23.77 12.02 -3.76
N PRO A 133 23.38 12.18 -2.48
CA PRO A 133 22.62 11.23 -1.66
C PRO A 133 21.09 11.34 -1.80
N HIS A 134 20.57 12.37 -2.50
CA HIS A 134 19.16 12.78 -2.42
C HIS A 134 18.17 11.71 -2.92
N GLY A 135 18.42 11.13 -4.08
CA GLY A 135 17.65 10.02 -4.65
C GLY A 135 17.68 8.79 -3.76
N LEU A 136 18.84 8.42 -3.21
CA LEU A 136 18.96 7.29 -2.27
C LEU A 136 18.12 7.51 -1.00
N VAL A 137 18.15 8.70 -0.41
CA VAL A 137 17.32 9.03 0.77
C VAL A 137 15.84 8.90 0.43
N LEU A 138 15.39 9.42 -0.72
CA LEU A 138 14.01 9.30 -1.16
C LEU A 138 13.61 7.84 -1.44
N SER A 139 14.52 7.01 -1.95
CA SER A 139 14.30 5.56 -2.17
C SER A 139 14.17 4.81 -0.85
N ALA A 140 15.00 5.15 0.14
CA ALA A 140 14.92 4.57 1.48
C ALA A 140 13.62 4.96 2.19
N LEU A 141 13.24 6.25 2.17
CA LEU A 141 11.97 6.73 2.72
C LEU A 141 10.77 6.10 2.03
N SER A 142 10.80 5.99 0.70
CA SER A 142 9.77 5.28 -0.06
C SER A 142 9.65 3.83 0.40
N SER A 143 10.77 3.11 0.56
CA SER A 143 10.76 1.71 1.01
C SER A 143 10.20 1.54 2.42
N VAL A 144 10.52 2.45 3.34
CA VAL A 144 9.93 2.48 4.69
C VAL A 144 8.42 2.70 4.62
N MET A 145 7.97 3.67 3.81
CA MET A 145 6.54 3.94 3.64
C MET A 145 5.80 2.79 2.94
N THR A 146 6.46 2.08 2.03
CA THR A 146 5.95 0.82 1.47
C THR A 146 5.72 -0.22 2.56
N GLY A 147 6.65 -0.36 3.51
CA GLY A 147 6.48 -1.22 4.68
C GLY A 147 5.27 -0.83 5.54
N PHE A 148 5.13 0.45 5.88
CA PHE A 148 3.96 0.95 6.64
C PHE A 148 2.64 0.73 5.91
N ALA A 149 2.56 1.12 4.63
CA ALA A 149 1.37 0.91 3.83
C ALA A 149 1.04 -0.58 3.71
N GLY A 150 2.04 -1.43 3.45
CA GLY A 150 1.89 -2.88 3.37
C GLY A 150 1.39 -3.51 4.68
N TRP A 151 1.89 -3.07 5.83
CA TRP A 151 1.44 -3.55 7.14
C TRP A 151 -0.04 -3.22 7.39
N HIS A 152 -0.45 -1.97 7.18
CA HIS A 152 -1.85 -1.58 7.37
C HIS A 152 -2.78 -2.18 6.31
N GLY A 153 -2.30 -2.32 5.07
CA GLY A 153 -3.04 -3.01 4.00
C GLY A 153 -3.25 -4.49 4.30
N GLY A 154 -2.22 -5.16 4.81
CA GLY A 154 -2.30 -6.54 5.29
C GLY A 154 -3.36 -6.72 6.38
N LYS A 155 -3.40 -5.83 7.37
CA LYS A 155 -4.45 -5.85 8.41
C LYS A 155 -5.86 -5.70 7.83
N LEU A 156 -6.04 -4.92 6.77
CA LEU A 156 -7.35 -4.79 6.13
C LEU A 156 -7.81 -6.11 5.51
N VAL A 157 -6.90 -6.81 4.84
CA VAL A 157 -7.21 -8.10 4.21
C VAL A 157 -7.37 -9.19 5.26
N PHE A 158 -6.37 -9.40 6.11
CA PHE A 158 -6.30 -10.56 7.00
C PHE A 158 -7.11 -10.42 8.28
N ASP A 159 -7.14 -9.24 8.91
CA ASP A 159 -7.85 -9.05 10.18
C ASP A 159 -9.30 -8.59 9.94
N HIS A 160 -9.53 -7.78 8.91
CA HIS A 160 -10.84 -7.16 8.67
C HIS A 160 -11.65 -7.80 7.53
N GLY A 161 -11.03 -8.69 6.74
CA GLY A 161 -11.65 -9.41 5.63
C GLY A 161 -12.01 -8.52 4.44
N VAL A 162 -11.34 -7.38 4.25
CA VAL A 162 -11.59 -6.49 3.12
C VAL A 162 -11.13 -7.17 1.82
N GLY A 163 -11.99 -7.18 0.81
CA GLY A 163 -11.68 -7.78 -0.49
C GLY A 163 -11.76 -9.31 -0.54
N ILE A 164 -12.19 -9.97 0.53
CA ILE A 164 -12.42 -11.42 0.56
C ILE A 164 -13.88 -11.70 0.21
N LEU A 165 -14.12 -12.37 -0.93
CA LEU A 165 -15.44 -12.92 -1.26
C LEU A 165 -15.61 -14.26 -0.55
N VAL A 166 -16.39 -14.28 0.53
CA VAL A 166 -16.83 -15.54 1.15
C VAL A 166 -18.14 -15.95 0.47
N SER A 167 -18.07 -16.84 -0.52
CA SER A 167 -19.26 -17.57 -0.93
C SER A 167 -19.76 -18.38 0.26
N PRO A 168 -21.07 -18.39 0.58
CA PRO A 168 -21.62 -19.45 1.40
C PRO A 168 -21.19 -20.77 0.76
N LYS A 169 -20.57 -21.66 1.54
CA LYS A 169 -20.46 -23.05 1.11
C LYS A 169 -21.89 -23.58 1.07
N GLU A 170 -22.35 -23.97 -0.11
CA GLU A 170 -23.53 -24.83 -0.24
C GLU A 170 -23.32 -26.13 0.55
#